data_AF-A1A1G5-F1
#
_entry.id   AF-A1A1G5-F1
#
_cell.length_a   1.000
_cell.length_b   1.000
_cell.length_c   1.000
_cell.angle_alpha   90.00
_cell.angle_beta   90.00
_cell.angle_gamma   90.00
#
_symmetry.space_group_name_H-M   'P 1'
#
loop_
_entity.id
_entity.type
_entity.pdbx_description
1 polymer ?
#
loop_
_entity_poly.entity_id
_entity_poly.type
_entity_poly.pdbx_seq_one_letter_code
_entity_poly.pdbx_strand_id
1 'polypeptide(L)'
;MTLLQLKYIVKIVECGSMNEASHELYVSQPALSSSVKELENELGIEIFTRSSQGIALTVDGAEFLTYARQVLDQASLLEERYKNAKPRKQLCSVSTQHYMFAVEAFVEMIDPPNPTNTSPPSARPARRTSSTRWRTCFRRSASSTCPTSTRT
;
A
#
# COMPACT_ATOMS: atom_id res chain seq x y z
N MET A 1 -9.79 3.76 18.43
CA MET A 1 -8.37 4.11 18.46
C MET A 1 -7.78 3.95 17.06
N THR A 2 -6.99 4.91 16.59
CA THR A 2 -6.42 4.95 15.22
C THR A 2 -4.92 5.24 15.23
N LEU A 3 -4.18 4.79 14.20
CA LEU A 3 -2.75 5.09 14.05
C LEU A 3 -2.46 6.60 13.96
N LEU A 4 -3.40 7.38 13.42
CA LEU A 4 -3.27 8.83 13.33
C LEU A 4 -3.28 9.48 14.72
N GLN A 5 -4.19 9.03 15.61
CA GLN A 5 -4.23 9.50 16.99
C GLN A 5 -2.94 9.18 17.76
N LEU A 6 -2.31 8.02 17.51
CA LEU A 6 -1.00 7.72 18.10
C LEU A 6 0.08 8.70 17.62
N LYS A 7 0.12 9.00 16.32
CA LYS A 7 1.06 9.98 15.75
C LYS A 7 0.85 11.36 16.38
N TYR A 8 -0.40 11.76 16.59
CA TYR A 8 -0.74 13.02 17.26
C TYR A 8 -0.19 13.07 18.68
N ILE A 9 -0.40 12.03 19.49
CA ILE A 9 0.10 12.01 20.88
C ILE A 9 1.62 12.05 20.93
N VAL A 10 2.30 11.22 20.13
CA VAL A 10 3.77 11.23 20.06
C VAL A 10 4.26 12.63 19.68
N LYS A 11 3.59 13.28 18.72
CA LYS A 11 3.99 14.61 18.27
C LYS A 11 3.75 15.70 19.31
N ILE A 12 2.64 15.66 20.03
CA ILE A 12 2.36 16.58 21.14
C ILE A 12 3.45 16.51 22.20
N VAL A 13 3.95 15.31 22.49
CA VAL A 13 5.04 15.11 23.47
C VAL A 13 6.38 15.60 22.94
N GLU A 14 6.67 15.44 21.65
CA GLU A 14 7.88 15.99 21.03
C GLU A 14 7.91 17.52 21.08
N CYS A 15 6.77 18.18 20.82
CA CYS A 15 6.68 19.64 20.83
C CYS A 15 6.50 20.21 22.26
N GLY A 16 6.00 19.42 23.22
CA GLY A 16 5.66 19.88 24.58
C GLY A 16 4.45 20.83 24.65
N SER A 17 3.83 21.16 23.51
CA SER A 17 2.70 22.08 23.40
C SER A 17 1.71 21.61 22.33
N MET A 18 0.41 21.64 22.65
CA MET A 18 -0.68 21.29 21.72
C MET A 18 -0.71 22.29 20.55
N ASN A 19 -0.39 23.55 20.82
CA ASN A 19 -0.45 24.59 19.80
C ASN A 19 0.67 24.41 18.77
N GLU A 20 1.89 24.16 19.25
CA GLU A 20 3.05 23.91 18.40
C GLU A 20 2.88 22.61 17.59
N ALA A 21 2.41 21.54 18.24
CA ALA A 21 2.09 20.29 17.54
C ALA A 21 1.01 20.45 16.47
N SER A 22 0.00 21.30 16.72
CA SER A 22 -1.04 21.59 15.72
C SER A 22 -0.49 22.29 14.48
N HIS A 23 0.48 23.20 14.66
CA HIS A 23 1.19 23.85 13.57
C HIS A 23 2.05 22.86 12.77
N GLU A 24 2.80 21.98 13.45
CA GLU A 24 3.68 21.02 12.79
C GLU A 24 2.93 19.89 12.07
N LEU A 25 1.76 19.50 12.61
CA LEU A 25 0.88 18.50 12.00
C LEU A 25 -0.09 19.08 10.96
N TYR A 26 -0.09 20.41 10.76
CA TYR A 26 -1.01 21.13 9.87
C TYR A 26 -2.49 20.82 10.14
N VAL A 27 -2.86 20.70 11.42
CA VAL A 27 -4.24 20.46 11.88
C VAL A 27 -4.67 21.54 12.84
N SER A 28 -5.97 21.80 12.93
CA SER A 28 -6.48 22.77 13.89
C SER A 28 -6.32 22.25 15.32
N GLN A 29 -5.90 23.13 16.23
CA GLN A 29 -5.83 22.83 17.67
C GLN A 29 -7.12 22.18 18.24
N PRO A 30 -8.35 22.64 17.93
CA PRO A 30 -9.56 21.97 18.43
C PRO A 30 -9.74 20.55 17.89
N ALA A 31 -9.37 20.28 16.63
CA ALA A 31 -9.43 18.92 16.09
C ALA A 31 -8.42 17.99 16.77
N LEU A 32 -7.21 18.49 17.03
CA LEU A 32 -6.17 17.76 17.75
C LEU A 32 -6.61 17.46 19.20
N SER A 33 -7.18 18.44 19.89
CA SER A 33 -7.72 18.27 21.24
C SER A 33 -8.90 17.30 21.30
N SER A 34 -9.83 17.35 20.34
CA SER A 34 -10.94 16.39 20.24
C SER A 34 -10.41 14.98 20.04
N SER A 35 -9.47 14.80 19.12
CA SER A 35 -8.87 13.49 18.81
C SER A 35 -8.19 12.85 20.02
N VAL A 36 -7.51 13.65 20.84
CA VAL A 36 -6.89 13.19 22.10
C VAL A 36 -7.94 12.81 23.13
N LYS A 37 -8.94 13.68 23.36
CA LYS A 37 -10.01 13.40 24.33
C LYS A 37 -10.85 12.17 23.96
N GLU A 38 -11.14 11.98 22.68
CA GLU A 38 -11.83 10.79 22.18
C GLU A 38 -11.04 9.52 22.50
N LEU A 39 -9.72 9.55 22.33
CA LEU A 39 -8.85 8.42 22.65
C LEU A 39 -8.75 8.18 24.16
N GLU A 40 -8.63 9.24 24.97
CA GLU A 40 -8.67 9.16 26.44
C GLU A 40 -9.98 8.55 26.93
N ASN A 41 -11.12 8.99 26.38
CA ASN A 41 -12.44 8.47 26.71
C ASN A 41 -12.62 7.00 26.29
N GLU A 42 -12.10 6.62 25.13
CA GLU A 42 -12.17 5.24 24.63
C GLU A 42 -11.36 4.27 25.51
N LEU A 43 -10.20 4.71 25.98
CA LEU A 43 -9.30 3.90 26.80
C LEU A 43 -9.57 4.00 28.31
N GLY A 44 -10.32 5.01 28.74
CA GLY A 44 -10.61 5.27 30.15
C GLY A 44 -9.39 5.74 30.95
N ILE A 45 -8.40 6.35 30.27
CA ILE A 45 -7.18 6.88 30.88
C ILE A 45 -7.02 8.36 30.55
N GLU A 46 -6.38 9.12 31.45
CA GLU A 46 -5.86 10.44 31.13
C GLU A 46 -4.43 10.29 30.65
N ILE A 47 -4.10 10.79 29.46
CA ILE A 47 -2.75 10.71 28.90
C ILE A 47 -1.97 11.98 29.26
N PHE A 48 -2.66 13.10 29.32
CA PHE A 48 -2.07 14.40 29.63
C PHE A 48 -2.70 15.02 30.88
N THR A 49 -1.86 15.66 31.71
CA THR A 49 -2.28 16.51 32.82
C THR A 49 -2.12 17.98 32.47
N ARG A 50 -2.95 18.83 33.09
CA ARG A 50 -2.80 20.29 33.03
C ARG A 50 -1.72 20.71 34.03
N SER A 51 -0.59 21.20 33.53
CA SER A 51 0.44 21.84 34.35
C SER A 51 0.44 23.36 34.12
N SER A 52 0.90 24.13 35.11
CA SER A 52 1.09 25.58 34.99
C SER A 52 2.12 25.96 33.90
N GLN A 53 2.97 25.02 33.52
CA GLN A 53 3.99 25.18 32.48
C GLN A 53 3.56 24.66 31.10
N GLY A 54 2.36 24.09 30.99
CA GLY A 54 1.84 23.53 29.74
C GLY A 54 1.32 22.10 29.89
N ILE A 55 1.71 21.25 28.94
CA ILE A 55 1.24 19.86 28.85
C ILE A 55 2.26 18.95 29.48
N ALA A 56 1.82 18.13 30.43
CA ALA A 56 2.65 17.10 31.06
C ALA A 56 1.99 15.73 30.91
N LEU A 57 2.79 14.66 30.85
CA LEU A 57 2.29 13.29 30.80
C LEU A 57 1.86 12.81 32.20
N THR A 58 0.80 12.02 32.25
CA THR A 58 0.47 11.17 33.41
C THR A 58 1.41 9.96 33.47
N VAL A 59 1.35 9.21 34.57
CA VAL A 59 2.04 7.91 34.69
C VAL A 59 1.55 6.94 33.62
N ASP A 60 0.22 6.80 33.49
CA ASP A 60 -0.40 5.96 32.47
C ASP A 60 -0.09 6.45 31.05
N GLY A 61 -0.01 7.77 30.85
CA GLY A 61 0.37 8.40 29.58
C GLY A 61 1.81 8.08 29.16
N ALA A 62 2.74 7.99 30.11
CA ALA A 62 4.12 7.60 29.84
C ALA A 62 4.23 6.12 29.43
N GLU A 63 3.48 5.24 30.09
CA GLU A 63 3.39 3.83 29.69
C GLU A 63 2.73 3.69 28.32
N PHE A 64 1.60 4.38 28.11
CA PHE A 64 0.89 4.42 26.84
C PHE A 64 1.80 4.86 25.69
N LEU A 65 2.60 5.91 25.90
CA LEU A 65 3.50 6.44 24.88
C LEU A 65 4.59 5.43 24.48
N THR A 66 5.05 4.61 25.43
CA THR A 66 6.01 3.53 25.14
C THR A 66 5.41 2.51 24.18
N TYR A 67 4.17 2.06 24.43
CA TYR A 67 3.47 1.15 23.53
C TYR A 67 3.09 1.81 22.20
N ALA A 68 2.67 3.07 22.22
CA ALA A 68 2.31 3.83 21.03
C ALA A 68 3.48 3.90 20.03
N ARG A 69 4.70 4.19 20.51
CA ARG A 69 5.91 4.22 19.69
C ARG A 69 6.19 2.85 19.05
N GLN A 70 6.11 1.78 19.83
CA GLN A 70 6.31 0.42 19.30
C GLN A 70 5.31 0.08 18.19
N VAL A 71 4.03 0.43 18.36
CA VAL A 71 3.00 0.19 17.34
C VAL A 71 3.29 0.99 16.06
N LEU A 72 3.70 2.26 16.20
CA LEU A 72 4.07 3.09 15.06
C LEU A 72 5.30 2.57 14.31
N ASP A 73 6.29 2.06 15.04
CA ASP A 73 7.48 1.43 14.46
C ASP A 73 7.15 0.14 13.71
N GLN A 74 6.27 -0.70 14.27
CA GLN A 74 5.81 -1.90 13.55
C GLN A 74 5.01 -1.54 12.30
N ALA A 75 4.19 -0.50 12.36
CA ALA A 75 3.46 0.01 11.20
C ALA A 75 4.42 0.55 10.12
N SER A 76 5.48 1.28 10.51
CA SER A 76 6.46 1.81 9.56
C SER A 76 7.26 0.69 8.87
N LEU A 77 7.68 -0.33 9.61
CA LEU A 77 8.36 -1.52 9.06
C LEU A 77 7.49 -2.27 8.05
N LEU A 78 6.18 -2.40 8.33
CA LEU A 78 5.22 -2.98 7.39
C LEU A 78 5.15 -2.15 6.10
N GLU A 79 4.97 -0.84 6.24
CA GLU A 79 4.89 0.06 5.08
C GLU A 79 6.16 -0.01 4.23
N GLU A 80 7.34 0.03 4.84
CA GLU A 80 8.61 -0.05 4.13
C GLU A 80 8.74 -1.36 3.36
N ARG A 81 8.42 -2.49 4.00
CA ARG A 81 8.53 -3.82 3.39
C ARG A 81 7.67 -3.98 2.14
N TYR A 82 6.48 -3.40 2.12
CA TYR A 82 5.51 -3.61 1.04
C TYR A 82 5.43 -2.46 0.04
N LYS A 83 5.69 -1.21 0.44
CA LYS A 83 5.75 -0.06 -0.49
C LYS A 83 7.04 -0.04 -1.32
N ASN A 84 8.16 -0.48 -0.73
CA ASN A 84 9.47 -0.53 -1.41
C ASN A 84 9.80 -1.92 -1.97
N ALA A 85 8.86 -2.86 -1.93
CA ALA A 85 9.05 -4.16 -2.57
C ALA A 85 9.24 -3.95 -4.07
N LYS A 86 10.47 -4.18 -4.58
CA LYS A 86 10.73 -4.28 -6.02
C LYS A 86 9.64 -5.16 -6.63
N PRO A 87 8.99 -4.73 -7.74
CA PRO A 87 7.93 -5.51 -8.35
C PRO A 87 8.46 -6.92 -8.55
N ARG A 88 7.85 -7.89 -7.85
CA ARG A 88 8.24 -9.28 -7.93
C ARG A 88 8.23 -9.63 -9.41
N LYS A 89 9.38 -10.03 -9.98
CA LYS A 89 9.52 -10.36 -11.41
C LYS A 89 8.32 -11.22 -11.78
N GLN A 90 7.38 -10.65 -12.54
CA GLN A 90 6.17 -11.36 -12.95
C GLN A 90 6.62 -12.35 -14.01
N LEU A 91 6.81 -13.60 -13.61
CA LEU A 91 7.08 -14.69 -14.54
C LEU A 91 5.78 -14.98 -15.27
N CYS A 92 5.63 -14.41 -16.46
CA CYS A 92 4.61 -14.83 -17.41
C CYS A 92 5.21 -15.96 -18.25
N SER A 93 4.55 -17.11 -18.27
CA SER A 93 4.90 -18.21 -19.17
C SER A 93 3.77 -18.40 -20.17
N VAL A 94 4.12 -18.52 -21.45
CA VAL A 94 3.17 -18.72 -22.54
C VAL A 94 3.59 -19.98 -23.29
N SER A 95 2.67 -20.92 -23.45
CA SER A 95 2.88 -22.13 -24.24
C SER A 95 2.05 -22.06 -25.51
N THR A 96 2.67 -22.33 -26.66
CA THR A 96 2.00 -22.34 -27.97
C THR A 96 2.37 -23.60 -28.75
N GLN A 97 1.46 -24.10 -29.60
CA GLN A 97 1.73 -25.23 -30.49
C GLN A 97 2.71 -24.86 -31.62
N HIS A 98 2.76 -23.58 -32.01
CA HIS A 98 3.66 -23.07 -33.03
C HIS A 98 4.64 -22.07 -32.42
N TYR A 99 5.90 -22.50 -32.28
CA TYR A 99 7.00 -21.74 -31.68
C TYR A 99 7.22 -20.38 -32.37
N MET A 100 7.05 -20.31 -33.70
CA MET A 100 7.33 -19.08 -34.47
C MET A 100 6.50 -17.87 -34.02
N PHE A 101 5.24 -18.05 -33.67
CA PHE A 101 4.38 -16.93 -33.25
C PHE A 101 4.79 -16.35 -31.89
N ALA A 102 5.22 -17.21 -30.96
CA ALA A 102 5.67 -16.78 -29.64
C ALA A 102 7.00 -16.01 -29.73
N VAL A 103 7.87 -16.39 -30.66
CA VAL A 103 9.15 -15.69 -30.90
C VAL A 103 8.94 -14.31 -31.50
N GLU A 104 8.08 -14.16 -32.52
CA GLU A 104 7.78 -12.86 -33.13
C GLU A 104 7.25 -11.85 -32.10
N ALA A 105 6.23 -12.25 -31.32
CA ALA A 105 5.66 -11.42 -30.26
C ALA A 105 6.68 -11.10 -29.14
N PHE A 106 7.62 -12.00 -28.86
CA PHE A 106 8.67 -11.80 -27.87
C PHE A 106 9.75 -10.83 -28.36
N VAL A 107 10.15 -10.92 -29.64
CA VAL A 107 11.09 -9.97 -30.26
C VAL A 107 10.48 -8.56 -30.30
N GLU A 108 9.21 -8.42 -30.66
CA GLU A 108 8.49 -7.13 -30.60
C GLU A 108 8.38 -6.56 -29.18
N MET A 109 8.33 -7.41 -28.14
CA MET A 109 8.28 -6.97 -26.75
C MET A 109 9.64 -6.47 -26.25
N ILE A 110 10.74 -7.07 -26.71
CA ILE A 110 12.10 -6.76 -26.25
C ILE A 110 12.68 -5.54 -26.95
N ASP A 111 12.39 -5.36 -28.23
CA ASP A 111 12.88 -4.21 -29.01
C ASP A 111 11.73 -3.20 -29.21
N PRO A 112 11.74 -2.02 -28.57
CA PRO A 112 10.78 -0.98 -28.91
C PRO A 112 10.98 -0.60 -30.40
N PRO A 113 9.90 -0.37 -31.17
CA PRO A 113 10.02 -0.15 -32.60
C PRO A 113 10.90 1.07 -32.89
N ASN A 114 12.11 0.83 -33.42
CA ASN A 114 12.91 1.85 -34.07
C ASN A 114 12.19 2.25 -35.37
N PRO A 115 11.91 3.54 -35.60
CA PRO A 115 11.09 3.97 -36.74
C PRO A 115 11.80 3.86 -38.11
N THR A 116 13.04 3.36 -38.17
CA THR A 116 13.88 3.38 -39.38
C THR A 116 13.86 2.10 -40.22
N ASN A 117 13.12 1.07 -39.80
CA ASN A 117 13.00 -0.20 -40.52
C ASN A 117 11.55 -0.68 -40.63
N THR A 118 10.62 0.24 -40.90
CA THR A 118 9.33 -0.11 -41.51
C THR A 118 9.49 -0.32 -43.01
N SER A 119 10.09 -1.46 -43.38
CA SER A 119 9.62 -2.12 -44.59
C SER A 119 8.19 -2.59 -44.27
N PRO A 120 7.17 -2.23 -45.06
CA PRO A 120 5.83 -2.77 -44.80
C PRO A 120 5.94 -4.29 -44.81
N PRO A 121 5.28 -5.02 -43.88
CA PRO A 121 5.18 -6.46 -44.00
C PRO A 121 4.58 -6.71 -45.38
N SER A 122 5.38 -7.28 -46.29
CA SER A 122 4.87 -7.73 -47.57
C SER A 122 3.65 -8.57 -47.27
N ALA A 123 2.51 -8.16 -47.81
CA ALA A 123 1.22 -8.75 -47.52
C ALA A 123 1.33 -10.26 -47.72
N ARG A 124 1.51 -11.02 -46.63
CA ARG A 124 1.44 -12.47 -46.70
C ARG A 124 -0.02 -12.76 -47.02
N PRO A 125 -0.31 -13.49 -48.11
CA PRO A 125 -1.67 -13.80 -48.46
C PRO A 125 -2.29 -14.53 -47.26
N ALA A 126 -3.44 -14.02 -46.81
CA ALA A 126 -4.24 -14.66 -45.79
C ALA A 126 -4.52 -16.10 -46.23
N ARG A 127 -3.78 -17.06 -45.67
CA ARG A 127 -4.16 -18.47 -45.76
C ARG A 127 -5.45 -18.59 -44.98
N ARG A 128 -6.56 -18.62 -45.71
CA ARG A 128 -7.80 -19.25 -45.28
C ARG A 128 -7.44 -20.67 -44.83
N THR A 129 -7.22 -20.85 -43.54
CA THR A 129 -7.47 -22.14 -42.91
C THR A 129 -8.78 -21.95 -42.16
N SER A 130 -9.84 -22.38 -42.83
CA SER A 130 -11.13 -22.63 -42.24
C SER A 130 -10.98 -23.70 -41.17
N SER A 131 -10.88 -23.32 -39.90
CA SER A 131 -11.52 -24.07 -38.82
C SER A 131 -11.54 -23.22 -37.56
N THR A 132 -12.73 -22.69 -37.26
CA THR A 132 -13.40 -22.81 -35.97
C THR A 132 -12.52 -23.37 -34.85
N ARG A 133 -12.30 -22.57 -33.79
CA ARG A 133 -12.04 -22.98 -32.38
C ARG A 133 -10.84 -22.29 -31.72
N TRP A 134 -10.88 -20.96 -31.57
CA TRP A 134 -10.18 -20.29 -30.46
C TRP A 134 -11.05 -19.12 -29.95
N ARG A 135 -12.25 -19.45 -29.46
CA ARG A 135 -12.83 -18.69 -28.34
C ARG A 135 -12.26 -19.32 -27.07
N THR A 136 -12.10 -18.49 -26.04
CA THR A 136 -11.74 -18.82 -24.65
C THR A 136 -10.32 -19.32 -24.39
N CYS A 137 -9.39 -18.38 -24.16
CA CYS A 137 -8.44 -18.44 -23.03
C CYS A 137 -7.72 -17.11 -22.79
N PHE A 138 -8.47 -16.01 -22.72
CA PHE A 138 -7.98 -14.80 -22.05
C PHE A 138 -8.90 -14.51 -20.87
N ARG A 139 -8.82 -15.36 -19.84
CA ARG A 139 -9.47 -15.10 -18.56
C ARG A 139 -8.45 -14.35 -17.70
N ARG A 140 -8.70 -13.05 -17.54
CA ARG A 140 -8.10 -12.20 -16.49
C ARG A 140 -8.06 -12.98 -15.17
N SER A 141 -6.88 -13.28 -14.65
CA SER A 141 -6.70 -13.64 -13.23
C SER A 141 -6.51 -12.34 -12.44
N ALA A 142 -7.60 -11.62 -12.22
CA ALA A 142 -7.72 -10.66 -11.13
C ALA A 142 -8.62 -11.29 -10.05
N SER A 143 -8.35 -10.97 -8.78
CA SER A 143 -8.98 -11.42 -7.54
C SER A 143 -8.62 -12.85 -7.11
N SER A 144 -7.77 -13.05 -6.09
CA SER A 144 -8.06 -12.93 -4.65
C SER A 144 -9.39 -13.61 -4.28
N THR A 145 -9.33 -14.77 -3.60
CA THR A 145 -9.84 -15.04 -2.24
C THR A 145 -9.78 -16.56 -2.02
N CYS A 146 -9.05 -17.03 -1.00
CA CYS A 146 -9.25 -18.37 -0.45
C CYS A 146 -10.61 -18.43 0.24
N PRO A 147 -11.27 -19.61 0.28
CA PRO A 147 -11.63 -20.08 1.60
C PRO A 147 -11.36 -21.56 1.83
N THR A 148 -10.99 -21.78 3.08
CA THR A 148 -10.76 -22.99 3.85
C THR A 148 -12.06 -23.77 4.11
N SER A 149 -11.92 -25.07 4.41
CA SER A 149 -12.86 -25.92 5.19
C SER A 149 -14.14 -26.39 4.44
N THR A 150 -14.71 -27.58 4.63
CA THR A 150 -14.46 -28.66 5.59
C THR A 150 -15.06 -29.95 5.04
N ARG A 151 -14.38 -31.04 5.37
CA ARG A 151 -14.79 -32.44 5.38
C ARG A 151 -16.13 -32.65 6.09
N THR A 152 -17.08 -33.34 5.47
CA THR A 152 -17.86 -34.44 6.09
C THR A 152 -18.42 -35.33 4.98
#